data_AF-A0A662MV45-F1
#
_entry.id   AF-A0A662MV45-F1
#
_cell.length_a   1.000
_cell.length_b   1.000
_cell.length_c   1.000
_cell.angle_alpha   90.00
_cell.angle_beta   90.00
_cell.angle_gamma   90.00
#
_symmetry.space_group_name_H-M   'P 1'
#
loop_
_entity.id
_entity.type
_entity.pdbx_description
1 polymer ?
#
loop_
_entity_poly.entity_id
_entity_poly.type
_entity_poly.pdbx_seq_one_letter_code
_entity_poly.pdbx_strand_id
1 'polypeptide(L)'
;HFEVMKDGVIMANAGHFDVEISKPDLESLAVEINNPRPHITEYKLKDGRRLYLLAEGRLVNLAAADGHPAEIMDMSFALQAMAAKYIRDNHEKLENRVYVLPREIDEMVASIKLKAMGIEIEQLTEEQKKYLESWEHGT
;
A
#
# COMPACT_ATOMS: atom_id res chain seq x y z
N HIS A 1 16.49 0.98 -19.36
CA HIS A 1 16.07 -0.32 -18.78
C HIS A 1 15.60 -1.32 -19.83
N PHE A 2 14.61 -0.99 -20.65
CA PHE A 2 14.00 -1.93 -21.61
C PHE A 2 15.00 -2.58 -22.59
N GLU A 3 15.99 -1.83 -23.06
CA GLU A 3 16.99 -2.31 -24.03
C GLU A 3 17.83 -3.50 -23.52
N VAL A 4 17.96 -3.71 -22.21
CA VAL A 4 18.77 -4.78 -21.63
C VAL A 4 17.92 -5.88 -20.96
N MET A 5 16.59 -5.78 -21.03
CA MET A 5 15.69 -6.79 -20.46
C MET A 5 15.65 -8.06 -21.31
N LYS A 6 15.41 -9.22 -20.69
CA LYS A 6 15.33 -10.50 -21.39
C LYS A 6 14.03 -10.62 -22.20
N ASP A 7 14.03 -11.45 -23.25
CA ASP A 7 12.79 -11.85 -23.92
C ASP A 7 11.81 -12.46 -22.91
N GLY A 8 10.54 -12.09 -23.03
CA GLY A 8 9.46 -12.61 -22.20
C GLY A 8 9.34 -11.99 -20.81
N VAL A 9 10.04 -10.89 -20.52
CA VAL A 9 9.93 -10.23 -19.21
C VAL A 9 8.50 -9.71 -18.99
N ILE A 10 8.03 -9.83 -17.75
CA ILE A 10 6.75 -9.27 -17.29
C ILE A 10 7.06 -8.10 -16.37
N MET A 11 6.47 -6.95 -16.68
CA MET A 11 6.62 -5.70 -15.94
C MET A 11 5.26 -5.31 -15.37
N ALA A 12 5.26 -4.82 -14.14
CA ALA A 12 4.06 -4.38 -13.44
C ALA A 12 4.43 -3.25 -12.49
N ASN A 13 3.45 -2.39 -12.22
CA ASN A 13 3.54 -1.34 -11.21
C ASN A 13 2.54 -1.64 -10.10
N ALA A 14 2.94 -1.45 -8.84
CA ALA A 14 2.04 -1.49 -7.69
C ALA A 14 2.15 -0.22 -6.82
N GLY A 15 2.88 0.78 -7.31
CA GLY A 15 3.09 2.07 -6.66
C GLY A 15 2.20 3.15 -7.23
N HIS A 16 2.79 4.28 -7.59
CA HIS A 16 2.07 5.51 -7.89
C HIS A 16 1.56 5.54 -9.34
N PHE A 17 0.23 5.48 -9.51
CA PHE A 17 -0.48 5.60 -10.79
C PHE A 17 0.16 4.79 -11.93
N ASP A 18 0.52 5.43 -13.04
CA ASP A 18 1.15 4.84 -14.23
C ASP A 18 2.47 5.54 -14.62
N VAL A 19 3.11 6.23 -13.66
CA VAL A 19 4.29 7.06 -13.93
C VAL A 19 5.62 6.39 -13.61
N GLU A 20 5.60 5.22 -12.97
CA GLU A 20 6.83 4.50 -12.58
C GLU A 20 7.48 3.73 -13.73
N ILE A 21 6.69 3.36 -14.75
CA ILE A 21 7.17 2.70 -15.96
C ILE A 21 6.93 3.66 -17.13
N SER A 22 8.01 4.11 -17.77
CA SER A 22 7.92 5.01 -18.92
C SER A 22 7.30 4.30 -20.13
N LYS A 23 5.99 4.39 -20.28
CA LYS A 23 5.25 3.91 -21.46
C LYS A 23 5.73 4.57 -22.76
N PRO A 24 5.95 5.90 -22.83
CA PRO A 24 6.41 6.54 -24.07
C PRO A 24 7.75 5.98 -24.54
N ASP A 25 8.69 5.73 -23.63
CA ASP A 25 9.99 5.14 -23.99
C ASP A 25 9.81 3.70 -24.47
N LEU A 26 8.96 2.91 -23.80
CA LEU A 26 8.66 1.53 -24.21
C LEU A 26 7.99 1.47 -25.59
N GLU A 27 7.01 2.32 -25.84
CA GLU A 27 6.30 2.47 -27.12
C GLU A 27 7.25 2.89 -28.24
N SER A 28 8.21 3.78 -27.95
CA SER A 28 9.20 4.23 -28.94
C SER A 28 10.18 3.13 -29.40
N LEU A 29 10.40 2.12 -28.57
CA LEU A 29 11.29 0.99 -28.86
C LEU A 29 10.55 -0.16 -29.57
N ALA A 30 9.23 -0.23 -29.42
CA ALA A 30 8.40 -1.30 -29.97
C ALA A 30 8.20 -1.14 -31.49
N VAL A 31 8.25 -2.26 -32.20
CA VAL A 31 7.86 -2.36 -33.61
C VAL A 31 6.44 -2.88 -33.79
N GLU A 32 5.90 -3.52 -32.76
CA GLU A 32 4.57 -4.12 -32.76
C GLU A 32 4.04 -4.13 -31.33
N ILE A 33 2.76 -3.76 -31.15
CA ILE A 33 2.09 -3.75 -29.85
C ILE A 33 0.82 -4.59 -29.97
N ASN A 34 0.70 -5.62 -29.12
CA ASN A 34 -0.40 -6.57 -29.11
C ASN A 34 -1.04 -6.65 -27.73
N ASN A 35 -2.31 -7.07 -27.65
CA ASN A 35 -3.01 -7.29 -26.39
C ASN A 35 -3.47 -8.76 -26.32
N PRO A 36 -2.57 -9.70 -26.00
CA PRO A 36 -2.90 -11.14 -26.05
C PRO A 36 -3.97 -11.56 -25.06
N ARG A 37 -4.15 -10.83 -23.96
CA ARG A 37 -5.14 -11.08 -22.90
C ARG A 37 -5.57 -9.75 -22.24
N PRO A 38 -6.74 -9.72 -21.57
CA PRO A 38 -7.09 -8.60 -20.71
C PRO A 38 -5.95 -8.24 -19.75
N HIS A 39 -5.67 -6.94 -19.62
CA HIS A 39 -4.63 -6.37 -18.76
C HIS A 39 -3.19 -6.79 -19.09
N ILE A 40 -2.93 -7.38 -20.25
CA ILE A 40 -1.57 -7.71 -20.71
C ILE A 40 -1.33 -7.07 -22.07
N THR A 41 -0.37 -6.15 -22.13
CA THR A 41 0.11 -5.57 -23.38
C THR A 41 1.50 -6.11 -23.69
N GLU A 42 1.67 -6.68 -24.87
CA GLU A 42 2.94 -7.16 -25.42
C GLU A 42 3.56 -6.08 -26.30
N TYR A 43 4.84 -5.78 -26.06
CA TYR A 43 5.68 -4.89 -26.85
C TYR A 43 6.80 -5.71 -27.47
N LYS A 44 6.76 -5.87 -28.79
CA LYS A 44 7.83 -6.55 -29.53
C LYS A 44 8.86 -5.53 -29.98
N LEU A 45 10.12 -5.76 -29.67
CA LEU A 45 11.24 -4.90 -30.05
C LEU A 45 11.84 -5.29 -31.39
N LYS A 46 12.67 -4.40 -31.95
CA LYS A 46 13.37 -4.60 -33.24
C LYS A 46 14.22 -5.88 -33.31
N ASP A 47 14.77 -6.30 -32.18
CA ASP A 47 15.60 -7.51 -32.08
C ASP A 47 14.80 -8.81 -31.85
N GLY A 48 13.47 -8.73 -31.88
CA GLY A 48 12.56 -9.86 -31.73
C GLY A 48 12.18 -10.19 -30.29
N ARG A 49 12.78 -9.55 -29.28
CA ARG A 49 12.36 -9.71 -27.89
C ARG A 49 10.96 -9.15 -27.68
N ARG A 50 10.20 -9.77 -26.76
CA ARG A 50 8.88 -9.36 -26.31
C ARG A 50 8.96 -8.95 -24.84
N LEU A 51 8.40 -7.80 -24.53
CA LEU A 51 8.18 -7.35 -23.16
C LEU A 51 6.69 -7.27 -22.89
N TYR A 52 6.27 -7.68 -21.70
CA TYR A 52 4.87 -7.65 -21.29
C TYR A 52 4.67 -6.60 -20.21
N LEU A 53 3.73 -5.68 -20.40
CA LEU A 53 3.30 -4.72 -19.40
C LEU A 53 1.93 -5.12 -18.88
N LEU A 54 1.84 -5.34 -17.57
CA LEU A 54 0.57 -5.60 -16.90
C LEU A 54 -0.17 -4.30 -16.62
N ALA A 55 -1.50 -4.33 -16.75
CA ALA A 55 -2.41 -3.26 -16.39
C ALA A 55 -2.04 -1.88 -16.95
N GLU A 56 -1.42 -1.83 -18.13
CA GLU A 56 -0.89 -0.58 -18.73
C GLU A 56 0.06 0.21 -17.80
N GLY A 57 0.76 -0.47 -16.88
CA GLY A 57 1.63 0.17 -15.90
C GLY A 57 0.89 0.85 -14.74
N ARG A 58 -0.43 0.68 -14.63
CA ARG A 58 -1.21 1.06 -13.43
C ARG A 58 -1.04 0.03 -12.32
N LEU A 59 -1.63 0.34 -11.16
CA LEU A 59 -1.63 -0.52 -9.97
C LEU A 59 -2.16 -1.92 -10.29
N VAL A 60 -1.25 -2.87 -10.43
CA VAL A 60 -1.55 -4.23 -10.91
C VAL A 60 -2.48 -4.98 -9.97
N ASN A 61 -2.36 -4.74 -8.66
CA ASN A 61 -3.21 -5.35 -7.65
C ASN A 61 -4.66 -4.86 -7.73
N LEU A 62 -4.92 -3.65 -8.25
CA LEU A 62 -6.27 -3.10 -8.41
C LEU A 62 -6.83 -3.31 -9.82
N ALA A 63 -5.99 -3.21 -10.83
CA ALA A 63 -6.41 -3.22 -12.22
C ALA A 63 -6.41 -4.63 -12.83
N ALA A 64 -5.64 -5.57 -12.28
CA ALA A 64 -5.57 -6.96 -12.74
C ALA A 64 -5.90 -7.98 -11.63
N ALA A 65 -6.36 -7.52 -10.46
CA ALA A 65 -6.83 -8.32 -9.33
C ALA A 65 -7.85 -7.53 -8.49
N ASP A 66 -8.27 -8.07 -7.34
CA ASP A 66 -9.35 -7.51 -6.49
C ASP A 66 -8.86 -6.49 -5.43
N GLY A 67 -7.61 -6.06 -5.50
CA GLY A 67 -7.03 -5.12 -4.54
C GLY A 67 -6.70 -5.74 -3.18
N HIS A 68 -6.82 -4.93 -2.13
CA HIS A 68 -6.61 -5.40 -0.77
C HIS A 68 -7.86 -6.15 -0.26
N PRO A 69 -7.68 -7.31 0.40
CA PRO A 69 -8.76 -8.00 1.12
C PRO A 69 -9.50 -7.08 2.11
N ALA A 70 -10.76 -7.40 2.38
CA ALA A 70 -11.60 -6.64 3.30
C ALA A 70 -10.97 -6.52 4.70
N GLU A 71 -10.23 -7.54 5.13
CA GLU A 71 -9.54 -7.62 6.42
C GLU A 71 -8.34 -6.68 6.55
N ILE A 72 -7.85 -6.11 5.45
CA ILE A 72 -6.84 -5.06 5.43
C ILE A 72 -7.51 -3.69 5.29
N MET A 73 -8.58 -3.63 4.49
CA MET A 73 -9.31 -2.38 4.24
C MET A 73 -10.14 -1.92 5.45
N ASP A 74 -10.60 -2.82 6.31
CA ASP A 74 -11.40 -2.49 7.50
C ASP A 74 -10.66 -1.55 8.48
N MET A 75 -9.38 -1.80 8.74
CA MET A 75 -8.53 -0.93 9.56
C MET A 75 -8.34 0.44 8.92
N SER A 76 -8.13 0.47 7.59
CA SER A 76 -7.96 1.72 6.84
C SER A 76 -9.23 2.58 6.92
N PHE A 77 -10.39 1.98 6.70
CA PHE A 77 -11.68 2.67 6.80
C PHE A 77 -12.02 3.09 8.23
N ALA A 78 -11.68 2.27 9.22
CA ALA A 78 -11.83 2.64 10.63
C ALA A 78 -10.98 3.87 10.99
N LEU A 79 -9.71 3.91 10.57
CA LEU A 79 -8.85 5.07 10.75
C LEU A 79 -9.40 6.31 10.04
N GLN A 80 -9.89 6.18 8.80
CA GLN A 80 -10.50 7.29 8.07
C GLN A 80 -11.78 7.82 8.75
N ALA A 81 -12.64 6.92 9.26
CA ALA A 81 -13.82 7.31 10.03
C ALA A 81 -13.44 8.04 11.33
N MET A 82 -12.41 7.55 12.02
CA MET A 82 -11.89 8.20 13.21
C MET A 82 -11.19 9.53 12.90
N ALA A 83 -10.53 9.66 11.74
CA ALA A 83 -10.00 10.93 11.25
C ALA A 83 -11.11 11.97 11.08
N ALA A 84 -12.21 11.59 10.41
CA ALA A 84 -13.36 12.46 10.20
C ALA A 84 -14.00 12.89 11.54
N LYS A 85 -14.12 11.96 12.50
CA LYS A 85 -14.58 12.26 13.86
C LYS A 85 -13.61 13.21 14.57
N TYR A 86 -12.30 12.97 14.49
CA TYR A 86 -11.29 13.81 15.11
C TYR A 86 -11.34 15.25 14.58
N ILE A 87 -11.46 15.40 13.25
CA ILE A 87 -11.61 16.71 12.61
C ILE A 87 -12.88 17.40 13.13
N ARG A 88 -14.03 16.73 13.08
CA ARG A 88 -15.30 17.30 13.56
C ARG A 88 -15.19 17.79 15.00
N ASP A 89 -14.63 16.97 15.89
CA ASP A 89 -14.59 17.26 17.33
C ASP A 89 -13.52 18.31 17.69
N ASN A 90 -12.53 18.55 16.83
CA ASN A 90 -11.41 19.46 17.10
C ASN A 90 -11.27 20.61 16.10
N HIS A 91 -12.21 20.79 15.16
CA HIS A 91 -12.08 21.71 14.02
C HIS A 91 -11.68 23.14 14.42
N GLU A 92 -12.16 23.66 15.54
CA GLU A 92 -11.81 25.00 16.05
C GLU A 92 -10.33 25.17 16.41
N LYS A 93 -9.63 24.07 16.71
CA LYS A 93 -8.22 24.04 17.12
C LYS A 93 -7.28 23.62 15.97
N LEU A 94 -7.84 23.24 14.83
CA LEU A 94 -7.07 22.77 13.69
C LEU A 94 -6.74 23.92 12.73
N GLU A 95 -5.45 24.11 12.49
CA GLU A 95 -4.93 24.99 11.43
C GLU A 95 -4.88 24.29 10.07
N ASN A 96 -4.73 25.04 8.98
CA ASN A 96 -4.59 24.52 7.62
C ASN A 96 -3.20 23.88 7.39
N ARG A 97 -2.98 22.69 7.93
CA ARG A 97 -1.78 21.88 7.76
C ARG A 97 -2.09 20.39 7.78
N VAL A 98 -1.11 19.57 7.42
CA VAL A 98 -1.22 18.11 7.52
C VAL A 98 -0.98 17.69 8.97
N TYR A 99 -1.88 16.88 9.51
CA TYR A 99 -1.76 16.28 10.84
C TYR A 99 -1.55 14.78 10.72
N VAL A 100 -0.73 14.25 11.62
CA VAL A 100 -0.74 12.83 11.95
C VAL A 100 -1.84 12.59 12.97
N LEU A 101 -2.60 11.51 12.79
CA LEU A 101 -3.63 11.10 13.74
C LEU A 101 -2.99 10.79 15.10
N PRO A 102 -3.60 11.17 16.23
CA PRO A 102 -3.11 10.80 17.55
C PRO A 102 -2.93 9.28 17.69
N ARG A 103 -1.84 8.87 18.32
CA ARG A 103 -1.46 7.46 18.48
C ARG A 103 -2.53 6.66 19.21
N GLU A 104 -3.23 7.28 20.15
CA GLU A 104 -4.29 6.65 20.94
C GLU A 104 -5.46 6.19 20.05
N ILE A 105 -5.74 6.92 18.96
CA ILE A 105 -6.78 6.54 17.99
C ILE A 105 -6.33 5.32 17.18
N ASP A 106 -5.05 5.27 16.81
CA ASP A 106 -4.46 4.12 16.10
C ASP A 106 -4.49 2.85 16.97
N GLU A 107 -4.04 2.97 18.23
CA GLU A 107 -4.09 1.88 19.21
C GLU A 107 -5.53 1.41 19.51
N MET A 108 -6.49 2.34 19.54
CA MET A 108 -7.91 2.00 19.68
C MET A 108 -8.42 1.19 18.48
N VAL A 109 -8.12 1.59 17.24
CA VAL A 109 -8.52 0.85 16.03
C VAL A 109 -7.88 -0.55 16.03
N ALA A 110 -6.59 -0.65 16.38
CA ALA A 110 -5.89 -1.92 16.52
C ALA A 110 -6.55 -2.84 17.57
N SER A 111 -6.92 -2.28 18.73
CA SER A 111 -7.60 -3.02 19.79
C SER A 111 -8.98 -3.54 19.35
N ILE A 112 -9.74 -2.74 18.60
CA ILE A 112 -11.03 -3.16 18.02
C ILE A 112 -10.83 -4.32 17.04
N LYS A 113 -9.80 -4.24 16.18
CA LYS A 113 -9.47 -5.30 15.22
C LYS A 113 -9.11 -6.61 15.93
N LEU A 114 -8.23 -6.56 16.93
CA LEU A 114 -7.82 -7.74 17.70
C LEU A 114 -9.02 -8.40 18.40
N LYS A 115 -9.89 -7.59 19.01
CA LYS A 115 -11.13 -8.08 19.60
C LYS A 115 -12.05 -8.76 18.58
N ALA A 116 -12.21 -8.17 17.38
CA ALA A 116 -13.00 -8.76 16.30
C ALA A 116 -12.42 -10.10 15.80
N MET A 117 -11.10 -10.28 15.90
CA MET A 117 -10.40 -11.54 15.59
C MET A 117 -10.42 -12.55 16.75
N GLY A 118 -11.02 -12.21 17.90
CA GLY A 118 -11.01 -13.06 19.10
C GLY A 118 -9.65 -13.15 19.78
N ILE A 119 -8.77 -12.17 19.56
CA ILE A 119 -7.45 -12.08 20.19
C ILE A 119 -7.55 -11.18 21.42
N GLU A 120 -7.13 -11.71 22.57
CA GLU A 120 -7.02 -10.97 23.81
C GLU A 120 -5.61 -10.44 24.00
N ILE A 121 -5.50 -9.16 24.37
CA ILE A 121 -4.23 -8.53 24.71
C ILE A 121 -4.00 -8.74 26.21
N GLU A 122 -2.89 -9.38 26.56
CA GLU A 122 -2.48 -9.51 27.96
C GLU A 122 -2.10 -8.13 28.53
N GLN A 123 -2.52 -7.88 29.77
CA GLN A 123 -2.11 -6.68 30.49
C GLN A 123 -0.84 -6.96 31.26
N LEU A 124 0.15 -6.07 31.13
CA LEU A 124 1.35 -6.13 31.95
C LEU A 124 0.96 -6.15 33.42
N THR A 125 1.60 -7.02 34.19
CA THR A 125 1.49 -7.02 35.65
C THR A 125 2.09 -5.74 36.20
N GLU A 126 1.68 -5.33 37.41
CA GLU A 126 2.25 -4.14 38.06
C GLU A 126 3.77 -4.26 38.25
N GLU A 127 4.28 -5.47 38.46
CA GLU A 127 5.72 -5.75 38.51
C GLU A 127 6.40 -5.51 37.16
N GLN A 128 5.81 -5.97 36.06
CA GLN A 128 6.35 -5.77 34.71
C GLN A 128 6.33 -4.28 34.31
N LYS A 129 5.26 -3.55 34.64
CA LYS A 129 5.18 -2.10 34.40
C LYS A 129 6.28 -1.37 35.17
N LYS A 130 6.42 -1.68 36.47
CA LYS A 130 7.45 -1.08 37.32
C LYS A 130 8.85 -1.38 36.81
N TYR A 131 9.12 -2.61 36.36
CA TYR A 131 10.40 -2.98 35.76
C TYR A 131 10.73 -2.13 34.53
N LEU A 132 9.78 -1.96 33.60
CA LEU A 132 9.95 -1.16 32.37
C LEU A 132 10.18 0.33 32.63
N GLU A 133 9.60 0.88 33.70
CA GLU A 133 9.74 2.29 34.09
C GLU A 133 10.96 2.54 35.00
N SER A 134 11.52 1.49 35.61
CA SER A 134 12.62 1.62 36.57
C SER A 134 14.00 1.69 35.90
N TRP A 135 14.79 2.68 36.31
CA TRP A 135 16.22 2.77 35.97
C TRP A 135 17.09 1.86 36.85
N GLU A 136 16.52 1.30 37.92
CA GLU A 136 17.22 0.47 38.93
C GLU A 136 17.57 -0.94 38.44
N HIS A 137 16.99 -1.37 37.32
CA HIS A 137 17.22 -2.70 36.74
C HIS A 137 17.85 -2.64 35.34
N GLY A 138 18.52 -1.52 35.02
CA GLY A 138 19.17 -1.32 33.72
C GLY A 138 20.40 -2.19 33.47
N THR A 139 20.56 -2.63 32.22
CA THR A 139 21.86 -2.72 31.54
C THR A 139 22.24 -1.37 30.95
#